data_AF-A0AAU8PNZ6-F1
#
_entry.id   AF-A0AAU8PNZ6-F1
#
_cell.length_a   1.000
_cell.length_b   1.000
_cell.length_c   1.000
_cell.angle_alpha   90.00
_cell.angle_beta   90.00
_cell.angle_gamma   90.00
#
_symmetry.space_group_name_H-M   'P 1'
#
loop_
_entity.id
_entity.type
_entity.pdbx_description
1 polymer ?
#
loop_
_entity_poly.entity_id
_entity_poly.type
_entity_poly.pdbx_seq_one_letter_code
_entity_poly.pdbx_strand_id
1 'polypeptide(L)'
;MIKVVEIKGRRFVNTTPHQINLRDEDGVDHVVPPSGVLINARAVEEPAGERDGVQFVRTRFVADEESVRVLDEIEALYPGAFVVGSIIAAQAFPGRVLAMIPVPGFERVPPAEKRMRADKFTVF
;
A
#
# COMPACT_ATOMS: atom_id res chain seq x y z
N MET A 1 2.20 -18.86 5.74
CA MET A 1 1.60 -18.85 4.40
C MET A 1 1.07 -17.46 4.13
N ILE A 2 1.52 -16.82 3.05
CA ILE A 2 1.05 -15.48 2.64
C ILE A 2 -0.42 -15.59 2.23
N LYS A 3 -1.30 -14.79 2.83
CA LYS A 3 -2.72 -14.80 2.47
C LYS A 3 -2.95 -13.97 1.20
N VAL A 4 -3.72 -14.54 0.30
CA VAL A 4 -4.14 -13.92 -0.97
C VAL A 4 -5.66 -14.00 -1.05
N VAL A 5 -6.29 -12.89 -1.46
CA VAL A 5 -7.74 -12.82 -1.68
C VAL A 5 -8.01 -12.60 -3.15
N GLU A 6 -8.90 -13.40 -3.72
CA GLU A 6 -9.36 -13.22 -5.09
C GLU A 6 -10.69 -12.47 -5.13
N ILE A 7 -10.73 -11.37 -5.87
CA ILE A 7 -11.92 -10.56 -6.11
C ILE A 7 -12.07 -10.43 -7.62
N LYS A 8 -13.15 -10.99 -8.18
CA LYS A 8 -13.44 -10.96 -9.63
C LYS A 8 -12.25 -11.38 -10.51
N GLY A 9 -11.56 -12.47 -10.15
CA GLY A 9 -10.40 -12.99 -10.89
C GLY A 9 -9.09 -12.22 -10.68
N ARG A 10 -9.07 -11.20 -9.81
CA ARG A 10 -7.87 -10.43 -9.46
C ARG A 10 -7.41 -10.83 -8.07
N ARG A 11 -6.12 -11.12 -7.93
CA ARG A 11 -5.52 -11.53 -6.65
C ARG A 11 -4.93 -10.33 -5.92
N PHE A 12 -5.25 -10.18 -4.65
CA PHE A 12 -4.78 -9.09 -3.79
C PHE A 12 -3.96 -9.64 -2.63
N VAL A 13 -2.81 -9.02 -2.38
CA VAL A 13 -1.94 -9.30 -1.24
C VAL A 13 -1.84 -8.03 -0.39
N ASN A 14 -2.46 -8.04 0.79
CA ASN A 14 -2.42 -6.90 1.70
C ASN A 14 -1.17 -6.98 2.59
N THR A 15 -0.21 -6.10 2.35
CA THR A 15 1.06 -6.01 3.10
C THR A 15 1.00 -4.94 4.20
N THR A 16 -0.20 -4.52 4.60
CA THR A 16 -0.44 -3.65 5.76
C THR A 16 -0.74 -4.47 7.01
N PRO A 17 -0.55 -3.92 8.23
CA PRO A 17 -0.83 -4.64 9.47
C PRO A 17 -2.32 -4.75 9.80
N HIS A 18 -3.20 -4.12 9.00
CA HIS A 18 -4.63 -4.07 9.26
C HIS A 18 -5.42 -4.70 8.11
N GLN A 19 -6.61 -5.20 8.43
CA GLN A 19 -7.59 -5.55 7.42
C GLN A 19 -7.93 -4.32 6.58
N ILE A 20 -8.11 -4.53 5.27
CA ILE A 20 -8.64 -3.53 4.34
C ILE A 20 -9.97 -4.02 3.77
N ASN A 21 -10.89 -3.10 3.52
CA ASN A 21 -12.16 -3.42 2.86
C ASN A 21 -12.12 -2.84 1.44
N LEU A 22 -12.00 -3.70 0.44
CA LEU A 22 -12.02 -3.32 -0.97
C LEU A 22 -13.44 -3.42 -1.51
N ARG A 23 -13.97 -2.32 -2.05
CA ARG A 23 -15.25 -2.28 -2.75
C ARG A 23 -15.01 -2.47 -4.24
N ASP A 24 -15.66 -3.48 -4.81
CA ASP A 24 -15.61 -3.75 -6.25
C ASP A 24 -16.54 -2.83 -7.05
N GLU A 25 -16.53 -2.99 -8.37
CA GLU A 25 -17.32 -2.17 -9.29
C GLU A 25 -18.85 -2.38 -9.15
N ASP A 26 -19.28 -3.48 -8.53
CA ASP A 26 -20.71 -3.76 -8.27
C ASP A 26 -21.16 -3.21 -6.90
N GLY A 27 -20.24 -2.57 -6.16
CA GLY A 27 -20.50 -2.01 -4.84
C GLY A 27 -20.39 -3.03 -3.70
N VAL A 28 -19.88 -4.24 -3.95
CA VAL A 28 -19.72 -5.29 -2.94
C VAL A 28 -18.41 -5.09 -2.19
N ASP A 29 -18.48 -5.15 -0.86
CA ASP A 29 -17.31 -5.01 0.01
C ASP A 29 -16.65 -6.37 0.27
N HIS A 30 -15.35 -6.43 0.03
CA HIS A 30 -14.51 -7.61 0.24
C HIS A 30 -13.46 -7.34 1.30
N VAL A 31 -13.39 -8.22 2.28
CA VAL A 31 -12.39 -8.17 3.35
C VAL A 31 -11.08 -8.77 2.84
N VAL A 32 -10.01 -7.98 2.83
CA VAL A 32 -8.66 -8.45 2.54
C VAL A 32 -7.84 -8.39 3.84
N PRO A 33 -7.60 -9.54 4.52
CA PRO A 33 -6.89 -9.56 5.78
C PRO A 33 -5.40 -9.26 5.56
N PRO A 34 -4.65 -8.89 6.62
CA PRO A 34 -3.19 -8.86 6.56
C PRO A 34 -2.66 -10.18 6.01
N SER A 35 -1.78 -10.09 5.02
CA SER A 35 -1.20 -11.26 4.35
C SER A 35 -0.28 -12.08 5.27
N GLY A 36 0.15 -11.50 6.39
CA GLY A 36 1.14 -12.06 7.30
C GLY A 36 2.57 -11.60 6.98
N VAL A 37 2.75 -10.83 5.91
CA VAL A 37 4.02 -10.16 5.56
C VAL A 37 3.80 -8.65 5.47
N LEU A 38 4.81 -7.88 5.84
CA LEU A 38 4.80 -6.42 5.78
C LEU A 38 5.86 -5.96 4.78
N ILE A 39 5.52 -4.94 3.99
CA ILE A 39 6.47 -4.21 3.16
C ILE A 39 6.64 -2.83 3.79
N ASN A 40 7.85 -2.57 4.30
CA ASN A 40 8.19 -1.35 5.00
C ASN A 40 9.01 -0.41 4.13
N ALA A 41 9.20 0.81 4.61
CA ALA A 41 10.04 1.79 3.98
C ALA A 41 10.80 2.58 5.05
N ARG A 42 12.02 3.00 4.73
CA ARG A 42 12.79 3.88 5.61
C ARG A 42 12.58 5.33 5.20
N ALA A 43 12.19 6.17 6.14
CA ALA A 43 12.19 7.62 5.94
C ALA A 43 13.62 8.15 5.93
N VAL A 44 13.96 8.95 4.94
CA VAL A 44 15.22 9.70 4.85
C VAL A 44 14.91 11.17 4.60
N GLU A 45 15.72 12.03 5.18
CA GLU A 45 15.59 13.48 5.01
C GLU A 45 16.50 13.96 3.89
N GLU A 46 15.95 14.80 3.01
CA GLU A 46 16.67 15.54 1.98
C GLU A 46 16.56 17.04 2.29
N PRO A 47 17.67 17.81 2.39
CA PRO A 47 17.59 19.24 2.61
C PRO A 47 16.72 19.95 1.56
N ALA A 48 15.80 20.80 2.01
CA ALA A 48 14.81 21.50 1.17
C ALA A 48 14.86 23.03 1.32
N GLY A 49 15.89 23.56 2.00
CA GLY A 49 16.13 24.98 2.20
C GLY A 49 16.24 25.37 3.66
N GLU A 50 16.32 26.67 3.90
CA GLU A 50 16.42 27.25 5.24
C GLU A 50 15.71 28.62 5.24
N ARG A 51 15.12 28.99 6.37
CA ARG A 51 14.63 30.36 6.62
C ARG A 51 14.87 30.72 8.09
N ASP A 52 15.52 31.85 8.33
CA ASP A 52 15.80 32.37 9.68
C ASP A 52 16.48 31.33 10.60
N GLY A 53 17.40 30.52 10.07
CA GLY A 53 18.09 29.44 10.79
C GLY A 53 17.27 28.16 10.99
N VAL A 54 16.03 28.10 10.49
CA VAL A 54 15.19 26.89 10.54
C VAL A 54 15.36 26.10 9.24
N GLN A 55 15.82 24.85 9.37
CA GLN A 55 16.00 23.94 8.24
C GLN A 55 14.66 23.37 7.78
N PHE A 56 14.46 23.36 6.47
CA PHE A 56 13.39 22.61 5.83
C PHE A 56 13.96 21.33 5.25
N VAL A 57 13.26 20.22 5.44
CA VAL A 57 13.61 18.93 4.83
C VAL A 57 12.42 18.39 4.07
N ARG A 58 12.71 17.66 2.99
CA ARG A 58 11.76 16.79 2.30
C ARG A 58 11.99 15.37 2.81
N THR A 59 10.93 14.72 3.27
CA THR A 59 10.99 13.30 3.57
C THR A 59 10.85 12.50 2.28
N ARG A 60 11.80 11.62 2.01
CA ARG A 60 11.72 10.58 0.99
C ARG A 60 11.64 9.23 1.67
N PHE A 61 10.89 8.30 1.07
CA PHE A 61 10.83 6.93 1.54
C PHE A 61 11.66 6.05 0.61
N VAL A 62 12.59 5.29 1.18
CA VAL A 62 13.47 4.38 0.44
C VAL A 62 13.21 2.94 0.85
N ALA A 63 13.34 2.04 -0.12
CA ALA A 63 13.23 0.60 0.10
C ALA A 63 14.29 0.12 1.08
N ASP A 64 13.92 -0.83 1.93
CA ASP A 64 14.86 -1.63 2.71
C ASP A 64 15.09 -3.01 2.05
N GLU A 65 16.27 -3.59 2.27
CA GLU A 65 16.70 -4.83 1.60
C GLU A 65 15.86 -6.07 1.97
N GLU A 66 15.24 -6.09 3.15
CA GLU A 66 14.35 -7.17 3.56
C GLU A 66 13.03 -7.09 2.80
N SER A 67 12.43 -5.90 2.75
CA SER A 67 11.21 -5.63 1.98
C SER A 67 11.40 -5.89 0.49
N VAL A 68 12.58 -5.59 -0.10
CA VAL A 68 12.90 -5.97 -1.49
C VAL A 68 12.78 -7.47 -1.68
N ARG A 69 13.46 -8.26 -0.84
CA ARG A 69 13.44 -9.74 -0.94
C ARG A 69 12.04 -10.33 -0.75
N VAL A 70 11.30 -9.82 0.24
CA VAL A 70 9.92 -10.28 0.51
C VAL A 70 9.01 -9.94 -0.67
N LEU A 71 9.16 -8.77 -1.28
CA LEU A 71 8.36 -8.38 -2.43
C LEU A 71 8.69 -9.24 -3.67
N ASP A 72 9.97 -9.53 -3.91
CA ASP A 72 10.41 -10.45 -4.97
C ASP A 72 9.78 -11.84 -4.78
N GLU A 73 9.73 -12.34 -3.54
CA GLU A 73 9.10 -13.64 -3.21
C GLU A 73 7.59 -13.62 -3.46
N ILE A 74 6.89 -12.56 -3.05
CA ILE A 74 5.44 -12.41 -3.30
C ILE A 74 5.15 -12.44 -4.80
N GLU A 75 5.90 -11.67 -5.59
CA GLU A 75 5.71 -11.57 -7.04
C GLU A 75 6.03 -12.89 -7.77
N ALA A 76 7.02 -13.64 -7.29
CA ALA A 76 7.36 -14.96 -7.82
C ALA A 76 6.28 -16.02 -7.49
N LEU A 77 5.79 -16.04 -6.25
CA LEU A 77 4.77 -16.99 -5.79
C LEU A 77 3.37 -16.69 -6.36
N TYR A 78 3.06 -15.40 -6.57
CA TYR A 78 1.76 -14.96 -7.04
C TYR A 78 1.87 -14.00 -8.23
N PRO A 79 2.27 -14.50 -9.42
CA PRO A 79 2.49 -13.65 -10.59
C PRO A 79 1.24 -12.84 -10.96
N GLY A 80 1.37 -11.52 -11.07
CA GLY A 80 0.27 -10.61 -11.42
C GLY A 80 -0.71 -10.32 -10.27
N ALA A 81 -0.39 -10.68 -9.03
CA ALA A 81 -1.15 -10.22 -7.87
C ALA A 81 -0.93 -8.72 -7.61
N PHE A 82 -1.98 -8.03 -7.20
CA PHE A 82 -1.94 -6.64 -6.77
C PHE A 82 -1.45 -6.58 -5.32
N VAL A 83 -0.21 -6.13 -5.12
CA VAL A 83 0.37 -5.95 -3.78
C VAL A 83 -0.06 -4.59 -3.24
N VAL A 84 -0.87 -4.59 -2.18
CA VAL A 84 -1.45 -3.40 -1.58
C VAL A 84 -0.75 -3.08 -0.28
N GLY A 85 -0.21 -1.88 -0.14
CA GLY A 85 0.59 -1.45 1.01
C GLY A 85 0.22 -0.08 1.53
N SER A 86 1.01 0.41 2.49
CA SER A 86 0.93 1.79 2.97
C SER A 86 1.38 2.77 1.88
N ILE A 87 1.00 4.04 2.00
CA ILE A 87 1.42 5.07 1.05
C ILE A 87 2.95 5.25 1.02
N ILE A 88 3.60 5.08 2.17
CA ILE A 88 5.07 5.18 2.28
C ILE A 88 5.76 3.99 1.60
N ALA A 89 5.19 2.79 1.67
CA ALA A 89 5.69 1.62 0.95
C ALA A 89 5.50 1.79 -0.56
N ALA A 90 4.36 2.31 -1.00
CA ALA A 90 4.13 2.61 -2.43
C ALA A 90 5.13 3.66 -2.98
N GLN A 91 5.54 4.64 -2.16
CA GLN A 91 6.58 5.61 -2.53
C GLN A 91 7.99 5.00 -2.60
N ALA A 92 8.29 4.02 -1.73
CA ALA A 92 9.56 3.31 -1.72
C ALA A 92 9.67 2.23 -2.82
N PHE A 93 8.54 1.68 -3.25
CA PHE A 93 8.43 0.66 -4.29
C PHE A 93 7.48 1.07 -5.44
N PRO A 94 7.81 2.15 -6.18
CA PRO A 94 7.08 2.62 -7.36
C PRO A 94 6.62 1.50 -8.30
N GLY A 95 5.30 1.43 -8.54
CA GLY A 95 4.67 0.48 -9.47
C GLY A 95 4.55 -0.96 -8.98
N ARG A 96 5.27 -1.35 -7.92
CA ARG A 96 5.23 -2.71 -7.35
C ARG A 96 4.28 -2.80 -6.14
N VAL A 97 4.30 -1.78 -5.28
CA VAL A 97 3.36 -1.66 -4.16
C VAL A 97 2.35 -0.55 -4.45
N LEU A 98 1.08 -0.89 -4.27
CA LEU A 98 -0.03 -0.02 -4.63
C LEU A 98 -0.63 0.62 -3.39
N ALA A 99 -0.75 1.95 -3.40
CA ALA A 99 -1.46 2.68 -2.36
C ALA A 99 -2.96 2.71 -2.67
N MET A 100 -3.77 2.46 -1.65
CA MET A 100 -5.23 2.42 -1.78
C MET A 100 -5.83 3.81 -2.02
N ILE A 101 -6.89 3.88 -2.83
CA ILE A 101 -7.73 5.08 -2.99
C ILE A 101 -9.09 4.83 -2.34
N PRO A 102 -9.61 5.74 -1.49
CA PRO A 102 -10.93 5.57 -0.90
C PRO A 102 -12.03 5.62 -1.98
N VAL A 103 -13.10 4.87 -1.76
CA VAL A 103 -14.37 5.08 -2.48
C VAL A 103 -14.86 6.50 -2.16
N PRO A 104 -15.42 7.25 -3.13
CA PRO A 104 -15.97 8.58 -2.87
C PRO A 104 -16.93 8.59 -1.67
N GLY A 105 -16.72 9.52 -0.73
CA GLY A 105 -17.46 9.61 0.52
C GLY A 105 -16.84 8.87 1.71
N PHE A 106 -15.77 8.09 1.50
CA PHE A 106 -15.05 7.35 2.54
C PHE A 106 -13.65 7.93 2.85
N GLU A 107 -13.37 9.16 2.43
CA GLU A 107 -12.06 9.81 2.55
C GLU A 107 -11.68 10.11 4.00
N ARG A 108 -12.66 10.48 4.84
CA ARG A 108 -12.45 10.96 6.22
C ARG A 108 -13.29 10.23 7.27
N VAL A 109 -13.63 8.97 7.00
CA VAL A 109 -14.33 8.10 7.97
C VAL A 109 -13.36 7.38 8.90
N PRO A 110 -13.83 6.86 10.05
CA PRO A 110 -13.04 5.98 10.91
C PRO A 110 -12.49 4.75 10.18
N PRO A 111 -11.36 4.15 10.62
CA PRO A 111 -10.74 3.01 9.95
C PRO A 111 -11.68 1.83 9.67
N ALA A 112 -12.58 1.50 10.60
CA ALA A 112 -13.53 0.39 10.44
C ALA A 112 -14.57 0.63 9.32
N GLU A 113 -14.88 1.89 9.05
CA GLU A 113 -15.85 2.30 8.04
C GLU A 113 -15.20 2.47 6.66
N LYS A 114 -13.87 2.54 6.58
CA LYS A 114 -13.15 2.74 5.32
C LYS A 114 -13.58 1.73 4.27
N ARG A 115 -13.80 2.23 3.05
CA ARG A 115 -13.98 1.47 1.83
C ARG A 115 -12.99 2.00 0.81
N MET A 116 -12.15 1.11 0.30
CA MET A 116 -11.15 1.43 -0.70
C MET A 116 -11.56 0.84 -2.03
N ARG A 117 -11.12 1.45 -3.13
CA ARG A 117 -11.39 0.99 -4.50
C ARG A 117 -10.64 -0.34 -4.76
N ALA A 118 -11.32 -1.34 -5.33
CA ALA A 118 -10.67 -2.57 -5.81
C ALA A 118 -10.08 -2.45 -7.22
N ASP A 119 -10.43 -1.39 -7.96
CA ASP A 119 -10.17 -1.21 -9.39
C ASP A 119 -9.34 0.05 -9.70
N LYS A 120 -8.91 0.79 -8.67
CA LYS A 120 -8.11 2.01 -8.83
C LYS A 120 -7.18 2.23 -7.64
N PHE A 121 -5.90 2.43 -7.93
CA PHE A 121 -4.84 2.59 -6.95
C PHE A 121 -3.97 3.81 -7.28
N THR A 122 -3.29 4.33 -6.27
CA THR A 122 -2.23 5.33 -6.42
C THR A 122 -0.90 4.61 -6.63
N VAL A 123 -0.13 5.10 -7.60
CA VAL A 123 1.24 4.71 -7.91
C VAL A 123 2.11 5.97 -7.85
N PHE A 124 3.36 5.81 -7.42
CA PHE A 124 4.39 6.86 -7.36
C PHE A 124 5.51 6.59 -8.36
#